data_AF-A0A452DJP6-F1
#
_entry.id   AF-A0A452DJP6-F1
#
_cell.length_a   1.000
_cell.length_b   1.000
_cell.length_c   1.000
_cell.angle_alpha   90.00
_cell.angle_beta   90.00
_cell.angle_gamma   90.00
#
_symmetry.space_group_name_H-M   'P 1'
#
loop_
_entity.id
_entity.type
_entity.pdbx_description
1 polymer ?
#
loop_
_entity_poly.entity_id
_entity_poly.type
_entity_poly.pdbx_seq_one_letter_code
_entity_poly.pdbx_strand_id
1 'polypeptide(L)' 'LQEGQRAQPAWSPPAGSEPCQLRLYNSLTRRKDVFAPQDRKGVTWYCCGPTVYDASHMGHAR' A
#
# COMPACT_ATOMS: atom_id res chain seq x y z
N LEU A 1 -8.04 25.88 -17.17
CA LEU A 1 -8.79 25.60 -15.93
C LEU A 1 -8.34 24.22 -15.46
N GLN A 2 -7.80 24.13 -14.24
CA GLN A 2 -7.18 22.91 -13.70
C GLN A 2 -8.26 21.90 -13.30
N GLU A 3 -8.85 21.20 -14.26
CA GLU A 3 -9.75 20.07 -14.00
C GLU A 3 -8.97 18.77 -14.21
N GLY A 4 -8.56 18.11 -13.12
CA GLY A 4 -8.02 16.75 -13.24
C GLY A 4 -7.12 16.23 -12.13
N GLN A 5 -6.63 17.06 -11.21
CA GLN A 5 -5.85 16.54 -10.09
C GLN A 5 -6.77 16.09 -8.95
N ARG A 6 -7.11 14.80 -8.94
CA ARG A 6 -7.61 14.14 -7.72
C ARG A 6 -6.54 14.28 -6.64
N ALA A 7 -6.74 15.22 -5.72
CA ALA A 7 -5.93 15.32 -4.52
C ALA A 7 -6.17 14.08 -3.66
N GLN A 8 -5.09 13.36 -3.35
CA GLN A 8 -5.17 12.25 -2.43
C GLN A 8 -5.39 12.76 -1.00
N PRO A 9 -6.14 12.03 -0.15
CA PRO A 9 -6.31 12.41 1.24
C PRO A 9 -4.96 12.35 1.98
N ALA A 10 -4.84 13.14 3.04
CA ALA A 10 -3.70 13.05 3.94
C ALA A 10 -3.67 11.66 4.60
N TRP A 11 -2.50 11.00 4.55
CA TRP A 11 -2.29 9.72 5.21
C TRP A 11 -2.20 9.89 6.73
N SER A 12 -2.88 9.01 7.47
CA SER A 12 -2.77 8.89 8.93
C SER A 12 -2.60 7.41 9.32
N PRO A 13 -1.83 7.11 10.39
CA PRO A 13 -1.70 5.75 10.90
C PRO A 13 -3.01 5.27 11.57
N PRO A 14 -3.28 3.96 11.56
CA PRO A 14 -4.46 3.41 12.23
C PRO A 14 -4.40 3.61 13.76
N ALA A 15 -5.54 3.90 14.36
CA ALA A 15 -5.63 4.10 15.81
C ALA A 15 -5.23 2.83 16.58
N GLY A 16 -4.43 2.98 17.64
CA GLY A 16 -3.97 1.86 18.46
C GLY A 16 -2.81 1.04 17.86
N SER A 17 -2.25 1.47 16.73
CA SER A 17 -1.06 0.84 16.16
C SER A 17 0.21 1.30 16.86
N GLU A 18 1.07 0.35 17.22
CA GLU A 18 2.42 0.66 17.70
C GLU A 18 3.38 0.65 16.50
N PRO A 19 4.18 1.70 16.29
CA PRO A 19 5.15 1.72 15.21
C PRO A 19 6.22 0.65 15.42
N CYS A 20 6.53 -0.11 14.38
CA CYS A 20 7.64 -1.07 14.39
C CYS A 20 8.86 -0.53 13.63
N GLN A 21 9.99 -1.24 13.67
CA GLN A 21 11.20 -0.80 12.94
C GLN A 21 11.08 -0.89 11.41
N LEU A 22 10.10 -1.65 10.89
CA LEU A 22 9.90 -1.81 9.45
C LEU A 22 9.43 -0.50 8.82
N ARG A 23 10.02 -0.13 7.67
CA ARG A 23 9.63 1.03 6.88
C ARG A 23 9.22 0.60 5.48
N LEU A 24 8.06 1.05 5.03
CA LEU A 24 7.52 0.74 3.70
C LEU A 24 7.45 2.02 2.87
N TYR A 25 7.71 1.89 1.56
CA TYR A 25 7.49 3.00 0.64
C TYR A 25 5.99 3.14 0.39
N ASN A 26 5.43 4.26 0.79
CA ASN A 26 4.01 4.55 0.66
C ASN A 26 3.77 5.45 -0.54
N SER A 27 3.15 4.91 -1.60
CA SER A 27 2.87 5.66 -2.82
C SER A 27 1.90 6.84 -2.62
N LEU A 28 1.10 6.82 -1.54
CA LEU A 28 0.19 7.91 -1.17
C LEU A 28 0.97 9.16 -0.71
N THR A 29 2.08 8.96 -0.01
CA THR A 29 2.90 10.04 0.56
C THR A 29 4.23 10.23 -0.16
N ARG A 30 4.58 9.33 -1.08
CA ARG A 30 5.84 9.27 -1.86
C ARG A 30 7.10 9.27 -1.00
N ARG A 31 7.03 8.64 0.17
CA ARG A 31 8.16 8.52 1.12
C ARG A 31 8.15 7.18 1.84
N LYS A 32 9.23 6.88 2.54
CA LYS A 32 9.32 5.73 3.44
C LYS A 32 8.66 6.06 4.77
N ASP A 33 7.43 5.62 4.97
CA ASP A 33 6.71 5.74 6.23
C ASP A 33 7.03 4.54 7.15
N VAL A 34 6.90 4.74 8.45
CA VAL A 34 7.01 3.65 9.44
C VAL A 34 5.77 2.77 9.34
N PHE A 35 5.98 1.46 9.28
CA PHE A 35 4.87 0.51 9.28
C PHE A 35 4.27 0.40 10.68
N ALA A 36 2.97 0.66 10.77
CA ALA A 36 2.21 0.57 12.01
C ALA A 36 1.01 -0.37 11.76
N PRO A 37 1.10 -1.66 12.16
CA PRO A 37 0.06 -2.64 11.88
C PRO A 37 -1.21 -2.34 12.68
N GLN A 38 -2.37 -2.59 12.07
CA GLN A 38 -3.67 -2.38 12.72
C GLN A 38 -3.96 -3.44 13.81
N ASP A 39 -3.49 -4.67 13.63
CA ASP A 39 -3.51 -5.75 14.64
C ASP A 39 -2.07 -6.23 14.90
N ARG A 40 -1.73 -6.42 16.17
CA ARG A 40 -0.40 -6.91 16.58
C ARG A 40 -0.19 -8.40 16.23
N LYS A 41 -1.27 -9.17 16.07
CA LYS A 41 -1.20 -10.62 15.84
C LYS A 41 -1.22 -11.01 14.36
N GLY A 42 -1.58 -10.09 13.46
CA GLY A 42 -1.71 -10.38 12.05
C GLY A 42 -1.71 -9.13 11.17
N VAL A 43 -1.23 -9.28 9.95
CA VAL A 43 -1.24 -8.22 8.93
C VAL A 43 -2.05 -8.71 7.74
N THR A 44 -3.04 -7.91 7.34
CA THR A 44 -3.76 -8.15 6.09
C THR A 44 -3.04 -7.46 4.95
N TRP A 45 -2.81 -8.20 3.86
CA TRP A 45 -2.13 -7.70 2.67
C TRP A 45 -2.92 -8.08 1.41
N TYR A 46 -3.05 -7.15 0.47
CA TYR A 46 -3.74 -7.36 -0.80
C TYR A 46 -2.82 -7.01 -1.97
N CYS A 47 -2.78 -7.92 -2.95
CA CYS A 47 -2.18 -7.69 -4.26
C CYS A 47 -3.22 -7.95 -5.33
N CYS A 48 -3.24 -7.11 -6.37
CA CYS A 48 -4.01 -7.40 -7.56
C CYS A 48 -3.44 -8.66 -8.23
N GLY A 49 -4.31 -9.60 -8.61
CA GLY A 49 -3.94 -10.76 -9.40
C GLY A 49 -3.90 -10.47 -10.91
N PRO A 50 -3.43 -11.43 -11.72
CA PRO A 50 -3.50 -11.33 -13.17
C PRO A 50 -4.94 -11.48 -13.68
N THR A 51 -5.23 -10.88 -14.84
CA THR A 51 -6.45 -11.18 -15.58
C THR A 51 -6.34 -12.55 -16.23
N VAL A 52 -7.33 -13.43 -16.04
CA VAL A 52 -7.26 -14.87 -16.36
C VAL A 52 -7.48 -15.24 -17.84
N TYR A 53 -7.40 -14.30 -18.78
CA TYR A 53 -7.68 -14.57 -20.19
C TYR A 53 -6.51 -15.18 -20.97
N ASP A 54 -5.29 -15.15 -20.43
CA ASP A 54 -4.10 -15.68 -21.10
C ASP A 54 -3.09 -16.24 -20.07
N ALA A 55 -2.09 -16.96 -20.57
CA ALA A 55 -1.00 -17.48 -19.77
C ALA A 55 -0.22 -16.36 -19.07
N SER A 56 0.17 -16.61 -17.82
CA SER A 56 0.99 -15.66 -17.06
C SER A 56 2.39 -15.56 -17.65
N HIS A 57 2.87 -14.34 -17.87
CA HIS A 57 4.24 -14.08 -18.28
C HIS A 57 5.17 -13.77 -17.09
N MET A 58 6.48 -13.71 -17.33
CA MET A 58 7.48 -13.40 -16.30
C MET A 58 7.23 -12.06 -15.59
N GLY A 59 6.54 -11.12 -16.24
CA GLY A 59 6.14 -9.83 -15.64
C GLY A 59 5.17 -9.95 -14.47
N HIS A 60 4.36 -11.01 -14.39
CA HIS A 60 3.45 -11.27 -13.27
C HIS A 60 4.13 -11.97 -12.08
N ALA A 61 5.26 -12.64 -12.32
CA ALA A 61 5.98 -13.42 -11.30
C ALA A 61 7.08 -12.64 -10.57
N ARG A 62 7.34 -11.40 -10.99
CA ARG A 62 8.30 -10.49 -10.37
C ARG A 62 7.76 -9.92 -9.05
#